data_AF-A0A1A6HSJ8-F1
#
_entry.id   AF-A0A1A6HSJ8-F1
#
_cell.length_a   1.000
_cell.length_b   1.000
_cell.length_c   1.000
_cell.angle_alpha   90.00
_cell.angle_beta   90.00
_cell.angle_gamma   90.00
#
_symmetry.space_group_name_H-M   'P 1'
#
loop_
_entity.id
_entity.type
_entity.pdbx_description
1 polymer ?
#
loop_
_entity_poly.entity_id
_entity_poly.type
_entity_poly.pdbx_seq_one_letter_code
_entity_poly.pdbx_strand_id
1 'polypeptide(L)'
;GSAHLVNPDCEESGESSSSGSSELEPPGRQLFCLEYEADSGEVTSVIVYQDDDPRRVSEEVSAHTPLDPAMQEALRLRIQEELAKRQSQH
;
A
#
# COMPACT_ATOMS: atom_id res chain seq x y z
N GLY A 1 13.63 2.31 -56.17
CA GLY A 1 14.53 3.00 -55.24
C GLY A 1 13.79 3.22 -53.93
N SER A 2 14.39 2.70 -52.86
CA SER A 2 14.21 2.95 -51.41
C SER A 2 12.85 2.80 -50.71
N ALA A 3 12.95 2.08 -49.60
CA ALA A 3 11.94 1.66 -48.62
C ALA A 3 11.50 2.76 -47.65
N HIS A 4 10.32 2.57 -47.05
CA HIS A 4 10.05 2.93 -45.66
C HIS A 4 9.08 1.89 -45.05
N LEU A 5 9.32 1.55 -43.79
CA LEU A 5 8.95 0.31 -43.10
C LEU A 5 7.89 0.57 -41.99
N VAL A 6 7.09 -0.48 -41.68
CA VAL A 6 6.25 -0.77 -40.48
C VAL A 6 4.98 0.09 -40.27
N ASN A 7 3.82 -0.44 -39.83
CA ASN A 7 3.57 -1.37 -38.72
C ASN A 7 2.40 -2.34 -38.97
N PRO A 8 2.44 -3.57 -38.43
CA PRO A 8 1.29 -4.47 -38.39
C PRO A 8 0.34 -4.07 -37.26
N ASP A 9 -0.94 -3.95 -37.61
CA ASP A 9 -2.06 -3.68 -36.71
C ASP A 9 -2.20 -4.85 -35.72
N CYS A 10 -2.04 -4.56 -34.43
CA CYS A 10 -2.17 -5.51 -33.33
C CYS A 10 -3.65 -5.60 -32.99
N GLU A 11 -4.31 -6.64 -33.48
CA GLU A 11 -5.70 -6.93 -33.18
C GLU A 11 -5.87 -7.22 -31.67
N GLU A 12 -6.66 -6.34 -31.05
CA GLU A 12 -7.59 -6.59 -29.94
C GLU A 12 -7.79 -8.08 -29.59
N SER A 13 -7.42 -8.46 -28.38
CA SER A 13 -8.05 -9.59 -27.69
C SER A 13 -8.52 -9.10 -26.33
N GLY A 14 -9.85 -9.01 -26.24
CA GLY A 14 -10.56 -8.53 -25.08
C GLY A 14 -10.48 -9.45 -23.86
N GLU A 15 -11.14 -8.93 -22.83
CA GLU A 15 -11.67 -9.59 -21.64
C GLU A 15 -10.69 -10.24 -20.64
N SER A 16 -10.38 -9.45 -19.61
CA SER A 16 -10.86 -9.80 -18.27
C SER A 16 -11.13 -8.53 -17.47
N SER A 17 -12.42 -8.28 -17.24
CA SER A 17 -12.84 -7.51 -16.06
C SER A 17 -12.48 -8.33 -14.84
N SER A 18 -11.54 -7.85 -14.02
CA SER A 18 -11.54 -8.15 -12.60
C SER A 18 -12.00 -6.91 -11.86
N SER A 19 -13.20 -7.07 -11.33
CA SER A 19 -13.95 -6.17 -10.47
C SER A 19 -13.11 -5.52 -9.38
N GLY A 20 -13.13 -4.19 -9.37
CA GLY A 20 -13.24 -3.37 -8.17
C GLY A 20 -12.38 -3.74 -6.97
N SER A 21 -11.14 -3.26 -6.94
CA SER A 21 -10.70 -2.54 -5.74
C SER A 21 -11.28 -1.14 -5.83
N SER A 22 -12.57 -1.00 -5.53
CA SER A 22 -13.04 0.22 -4.88
C SER A 22 -12.57 0.16 -3.43
N GLU A 23 -11.26 0.07 -3.23
CA GLU A 23 -10.67 0.51 -1.98
C GLU A 23 -10.95 2.00 -2.03
N LEU A 24 -11.92 2.43 -1.21
CA LEU A 24 -12.14 3.82 -0.91
C LEU A 24 -10.78 4.35 -0.46
N GLU A 25 -9.97 4.86 -1.39
CA GLU A 25 -8.81 5.67 -1.07
C GLU A 25 -9.39 6.74 -0.14
N PRO A 26 -9.08 6.67 1.18
CA PRO A 26 -9.51 7.69 2.11
C PRO A 26 -9.05 9.02 1.50
N PRO A 27 -9.85 10.09 1.62
CA PRO A 27 -9.53 11.38 0.99
C PRO A 27 -8.26 12.07 1.56
N GLY A 28 -7.42 11.34 2.28
CA GLY A 28 -6.18 11.79 2.89
C GLY A 28 -4.97 11.59 1.98
N ARG A 29 -3.95 12.45 2.14
CA ARG A 29 -2.66 12.27 1.48
C ARG A 29 -2.00 11.01 2.04
N GLN A 30 -1.75 10.03 1.17
CA GLN A 30 -0.91 8.87 1.51
C GLN A 30 0.46 9.37 1.97
N LEU A 31 0.89 8.98 3.17
CA LEU A 31 2.21 9.31 3.68
C LEU A 31 3.23 8.24 3.30
N PHE A 32 2.90 6.97 3.52
CA PHE A 32 3.77 5.84 3.21
C PHE A 32 3.03 4.52 3.07
N CYS A 33 3.62 3.60 2.31
CA CYS A 33 3.28 2.18 2.36
C CYS A 33 4.19 1.52 3.40
N LEU A 34 3.60 0.77 4.33
CA LEU A 34 4.32 -0.12 5.21
C LEU A 34 4.21 -1.53 4.66
N GLU A 35 5.35 -2.15 4.39
CA GLU A 35 5.43 -3.53 3.96
C GLU A 35 6.08 -4.35 5.08
N TYR A 36 5.47 -5.46 5.46
CA TYR A 36 6.03 -6.40 6.40
C TYR A 36 5.96 -7.82 5.84
N GLU A 37 7.05 -8.55 6.00
CA GLU A 37 7.16 -9.95 5.60
C GLU A 37 7.06 -10.81 6.88
N ALA A 38 6.07 -11.69 6.93
CA ALA A 38 5.93 -12.66 8.00
C ALA A 38 6.98 -13.78 7.85
N ASP A 39 7.20 -14.57 8.91
CA ASP A 39 8.11 -15.74 8.85
C ASP A 39 7.69 -16.79 7.81
N SER A 40 6.44 -16.74 7.35
CA SER A 40 5.91 -17.54 6.24
C SER A 40 6.38 -17.07 4.85
N GLY A 41 7.03 -15.91 4.76
CA GLY A 41 7.33 -15.21 3.52
C GLY A 41 6.13 -14.45 2.93
N GLU A 42 5.02 -14.37 3.65
CA GLU A 42 3.87 -13.56 3.23
C GLU A 42 4.17 -12.08 3.46
N VAL A 43 4.14 -11.30 2.37
CA VAL A 43 4.29 -9.84 2.43
C VAL A 43 2.92 -9.21 2.50
N THR A 44 2.66 -8.45 3.55
CA THR A 44 1.46 -7.64 3.68
C THR A 44 1.82 -6.16 3.58
N SER A 45 1.03 -5.42 2.80
CA SER A 45 1.20 -3.99 2.57
C SER A 45 0.06 -3.22 3.23
N VAL A 46 0.38 -2.16 3.96
CA VAL A 46 -0.59 -1.29 4.64
C VAL A 46 -0.30 0.15 4.26
N ILE A 47 -1.30 0.80 3.67
CA ILE A 47 -1.21 2.20 3.30
C ILE A 47 -1.54 3.06 4.53
N VAL A 48 -0.62 3.94 4.92
CA VAL A 48 -0.81 4.89 6.02
C VAL A 48 -1.01 6.30 5.48
N TYR A 49 -2.08 6.94 5.92
CA TYR A 49 -2.52 8.28 5.54
C TYR A 49 -2.10 9.34 6.57
N GLN A 50 -2.11 10.62 6.17
CA GLN A 50 -1.60 11.73 7.00
C GLN A 50 -2.35 11.96 8.32
N ASP A 51 -3.64 11.66 8.31
CA ASP A 51 -4.54 11.85 9.45
C ASP A 51 -4.83 10.54 10.18
N ASP A 52 -4.14 9.46 9.82
CA ASP A 52 -4.32 8.17 10.45
C ASP A 52 -3.83 8.18 11.89
N ASP A 53 -4.61 7.53 12.76
CA ASP A 53 -4.18 7.27 14.12
C ASP A 53 -3.23 6.05 14.12
N PRO A 54 -1.98 6.19 14.60
CA PRO A 54 -1.01 5.10 14.64
C PRO A 54 -1.52 3.88 15.40
N ARG A 55 -2.38 4.08 16.41
CA ARG A 55 -3.04 3.00 17.14
C ARG A 55 -4.05 2.29 16.27
N ARG A 56 -4.94 3.02 15.59
CA ARG A 56 -5.95 2.42 14.71
C ARG A 56 -5.31 1.62 13.58
N VAL A 57 -4.27 2.16 12.95
CA VAL A 57 -3.52 1.43 11.92
C VAL A 57 -2.93 0.15 12.50
N SER A 58 -2.26 0.21 13.66
CA SER A 58 -1.69 -1.00 14.28
C SER A 58 -2.73 -2.05 14.69
N GLU A 59 -3.93 -1.63 15.09
CA GLU A 59 -5.06 -2.51 15.41
C GLU A 59 -5.62 -3.16 14.13
N GLU A 60 -5.78 -2.39 13.05
CA GLU A 60 -6.20 -2.88 11.73
C GLU A 60 -5.23 -3.94 11.19
N VAL A 61 -3.92 -3.65 11.23
CA VAL A 61 -2.90 -4.63 10.81
C VAL A 61 -2.99 -5.90 11.65
N SER A 62 -3.19 -5.78 12.97
CA SER A 62 -3.32 -6.93 13.86
C SER A 62 -4.59 -7.77 13.64
N ALA A 63 -5.64 -7.16 13.08
CA ALA A 63 -6.89 -7.83 12.73
C ALA A 63 -6.74 -8.66 11.45
N HIS A 64 -5.97 -8.16 10.49
CA HIS A 64 -5.68 -8.86 9.23
C HIS A 64 -4.60 -9.93 9.38
N THR A 65 -3.56 -9.62 10.14
CA THR A 65 -2.46 -10.53 10.42
C THR A 65 -2.23 -10.55 11.92
N PRO A 66 -2.38 -11.71 12.60
CA PRO A 66 -2.12 -11.80 14.02
C PRO A 66 -0.66 -11.44 14.30
N LEU A 67 -0.42 -10.21 14.76
CA LEU A 67 0.89 -9.76 15.21
C LEU A 67 1.02 -10.02 16.71
N ASP A 68 2.19 -10.50 17.15
CA ASP A 68 2.50 -10.56 18.57
C ASP A 68 2.42 -9.15 19.19
N PRO A 69 2.08 -9.03 20.50
CA PRO A 69 1.94 -7.73 21.16
C PRO A 69 3.18 -6.84 21.01
N ALA A 70 4.38 -7.42 21.03
CA ALA A 70 5.63 -6.72 20.84
C ALA A 70 5.78 -6.15 19.41
N MET A 71 5.36 -6.91 18.40
CA MET A 71 5.42 -6.51 16.99
C MET A 71 4.37 -5.46 16.67
N GLN A 72 3.17 -5.58 17.24
CA GLN A 72 2.12 -4.57 17.17
C GLN A 72 2.57 -3.23 17.79
N GLU A 73 3.26 -3.28 18.93
CA GLU A 73 3.80 -2.06 19.56
C GLU A 73 4.94 -1.45 18.73
N ALA A 74 5.86 -2.26 18.21
CA ALA A 74 6.92 -1.79 17.31
C ALA A 74 6.35 -1.14 16.04
N LEU A 75 5.31 -1.74 15.46
CA LEU A 75 4.55 -1.21 14.34
C LEU A 75 3.94 0.17 14.67
N ARG A 76 3.22 0.26 15.80
CA ARG A 76 2.61 1.51 16.27
C ARG A 76 3.65 2.62 16.43
N LEU A 77 4.80 2.30 17.05
CA LEU A 77 5.90 3.24 17.23
C LEU A 77 6.46 3.70 15.90
N ARG A 78 6.69 2.78 14.95
CA ARG A 78 7.21 3.11 13.63
C ARG A 78 6.28 4.06 12.88
N ILE A 79 4.98 3.80 12.92
CA ILE A 79 3.97 4.65 12.29
C ILE A 79 3.97 6.04 12.94
N GLN A 80 4.00 6.09 14.27
CA GLN A 80 4.05 7.35 15.02
C GLN A 80 5.29 8.18 14.69
N GLU A 81 6.48 7.56 14.60
CA GLU A 81 7.71 8.25 14.22
C GLU A 81 7.64 8.79 12.78
N GLU A 82 7.11 8.01 11.85
CA GLU A 82 7.00 8.41 10.45
C GLU A 82 5.97 9.54 10.25
N LEU A 83 4.85 9.50 10.99
CA LEU A 83 3.88 10.60 11.06
C LEU A 83 4.54 11.87 11.62
N ALA A 84 5.22 11.78 12.75
CA ALA A 84 5.86 12.93 13.41
C ALA A 84 6.94 13.58 12.53
N LYS A 85 7.75 12.78 11.82
CA LYS A 85 8.78 13.27 10.88
C LYS A 85 8.16 14.12 9.77
N ARG A 86 7.06 13.66 9.18
CA ARG A 86 6.39 14.35 8.06
C ARG A 86 5.55 15.53 8.53
N GLN A 87 4.99 15.49 9.74
CA GLN A 87 4.34 16.65 10.35
C GLN A 87 5.32 17.78 10.68
N SER A 88 6.56 17.45 11.01
CA SER A 88 7.61 18.45 11.31
C SER A 88 8.23 19.10 10.07
N GLN A 89 7.97 18.55 8.88
CA GLN A 89 8.45 19.08 7.59
C GLN A 89 7.49 20.07 6.92
N HIS A 90 6.37 20.41 7.58
CA HIS A 90 5.35 21.33 7.07
C HIS A 90 5.50 22.75 7.63
#